data_AF-A0A8H6M4A2-F1
#
_entry.id   AF-A0A8H6M4A2-F1
#
_cell.length_a   1.000
_cell.length_b   1.000
_cell.length_c   1.000
_cell.angle_alpha   90.00
_cell.angle_beta   90.00
_cell.angle_gamma   90.00
#
_symmetry.space_group_name_H-M   'P 1'
#
loop_
_entity.id
_entity.type
_entity.pdbx_description
1 polymer ?
#
loop_
_entity_poly.entity_id
_entity_poly.type
_entity_poly.pdbx_seq_one_letter_code
_entity_poly.pdbx_strand_id
1 'polypeptide(L)'
;MSRQGFPSKQTLALVGFVELGVEGNVTGHDFWTPIVNATAKLAIAVAIRDSEPAETFAKMFEAGFFFCITRCLPYVSEGSRLPLKIMQPYMHGQKVIEALFSRRGDFEMFRDRRGLPKRVEAVCLAFEVNMTIARTVYISRGAVPISLCSNLKHSTSRPSYIEGGDEPLKTCSACRAVFYCSPICQEEDWRTLHKEECCVLAQKGTNLRGIKTTLGSVRTKREQLAYLKYALDSDLDIIHGKPATRKGLRVSSEGRTIRFLDFSNSPAQWPEAGSKVELDFTGIDCEWAERIDKCISGTERELLNNPDQVFIFVEGMFSLAQFRRTCVFVTMREDPNAPKEYRWEVVTSVFRER
;
A
#
# COMPACT_ATOMS: atom_id res chain seq x y z
N MET A 1 30.99 -13.68 -1.98
CA MET A 1 30.37 -12.62 -2.81
C MET A 1 29.24 -11.98 -2.02
N SER A 2 29.28 -10.66 -1.79
CA SER A 2 28.18 -9.98 -1.11
C SER A 2 26.91 -10.09 -1.95
N ARG A 3 25.81 -10.55 -1.35
CA ARG A 3 24.51 -10.72 -2.03
C ARG A 3 23.91 -9.39 -2.51
N GLN A 4 24.44 -8.26 -2.04
CA GLN A 4 23.89 -6.91 -2.22
C GLN A 4 23.84 -6.38 -3.67
N GLY A 5 24.53 -7.02 -4.63
CA GLY A 5 24.50 -6.59 -6.04
C GLY A 5 23.83 -7.57 -7.01
N PHE A 6 23.40 -8.75 -6.53
CA PHE A 6 22.89 -9.79 -7.42
C PHE A 6 21.62 -9.38 -8.15
N PRO A 7 20.58 -8.81 -7.50
CA PRO A 7 19.34 -8.44 -8.20
C PRO A 7 19.52 -7.36 -9.26
N SER A 8 20.35 -6.34 -9.00
CA SER A 8 20.64 -5.30 -10.00
C SER A 8 21.40 -5.85 -11.21
N LYS A 9 22.36 -6.77 -11.01
CA LYS A 9 23.07 -7.42 -12.13
C LYS A 9 22.13 -8.28 -12.98
N GLN A 10 21.23 -9.03 -12.35
CA GLN A 10 20.21 -9.79 -13.07
C GLN A 10 19.24 -8.88 -13.82
N THR A 11 18.89 -7.73 -13.23
CA THR A 11 18.04 -6.73 -13.89
C THR A 11 18.74 -6.16 -15.13
N LEU A 12 20.02 -5.80 -15.04
CA LEU A 12 20.80 -5.32 -16.19
C LEU A 12 20.88 -6.36 -17.32
N ALA A 13 21.03 -7.64 -16.98
CA ALA A 13 21.00 -8.71 -17.98
C ALA A 13 19.63 -8.80 -18.67
N LEU A 14 18.53 -8.69 -17.91
CA LEU A 14 17.18 -8.65 -18.47
C LEU A 14 16.97 -7.43 -19.37
N VAL A 15 17.51 -6.26 -19.01
CA VAL A 15 17.46 -5.06 -19.85
C VAL A 15 18.11 -5.33 -21.21
N GLY A 16 19.29 -5.96 -21.22
CA GLY A 16 19.97 -6.31 -22.49
C GLY A 16 19.14 -7.23 -23.37
N PHE A 17 18.43 -8.23 -22.80
CA PHE A 17 17.52 -9.07 -23.58
C PHE A 17 16.32 -8.28 -24.13
N VAL A 18 15.79 -7.34 -23.36
CA VAL A 18 14.68 -6.49 -23.81
C VAL A 18 15.14 -5.56 -24.94
N GLU A 19 16.32 -4.97 -24.83
CA GLU A 19 16.92 -4.13 -25.88
C GLU A 19 17.10 -4.93 -27.17
N LEU A 20 17.66 -6.14 -27.11
CA LEU A 20 17.79 -7.04 -28.27
C LEU A 20 16.43 -7.36 -28.92
N GLY A 21 15.39 -7.59 -28.11
CA GLY A 21 14.04 -7.84 -28.61
C GLY A 21 13.43 -6.62 -29.31
N VAL A 22 13.66 -5.42 -28.76
CA VAL A 22 13.20 -4.15 -29.34
C VAL A 22 13.94 -3.85 -30.64
N GLU A 23 15.27 -3.93 -30.66
CA GLU A 23 16.10 -3.68 -31.84
C GLU A 23 15.81 -4.69 -32.97
N GLY A 24 15.56 -5.94 -32.61
CA GLY A 24 15.18 -7.00 -33.54
C GLY A 24 13.71 -6.97 -33.99
N ASN A 25 12.90 -6.01 -33.52
CA ASN A 25 11.44 -5.94 -33.75
C ASN A 25 10.72 -7.28 -33.46
N VAL A 26 11.16 -7.98 -32.40
CA VAL A 26 10.60 -9.28 -32.05
C VAL A 26 9.20 -9.10 -31.48
N THR A 27 8.20 -9.76 -32.06
CA THR A 27 6.80 -9.71 -31.59
C THR A 27 6.32 -11.03 -30.99
N GLY A 28 7.12 -12.09 -31.13
CA GLY A 28 6.77 -13.45 -30.70
C GLY A 28 6.68 -13.58 -29.17
N HIS A 29 5.56 -14.12 -28.69
CA HIS A 29 5.30 -14.35 -27.26
C HIS A 29 6.38 -15.22 -26.58
N ASP A 30 6.97 -16.16 -27.32
CA ASP A 30 8.00 -17.09 -26.84
C ASP A 30 9.30 -16.38 -26.43
N PHE A 31 9.57 -15.21 -27.01
CA PHE A 31 10.73 -14.40 -26.62
C PHE A 31 10.45 -13.58 -25.35
N TRP A 32 9.30 -12.91 -25.29
CA TRP A 32 8.98 -11.96 -24.21
C TRP A 32 8.55 -12.63 -22.91
N THR A 33 7.90 -13.80 -22.99
CA THR A 33 7.37 -14.50 -21.82
C THR A 33 8.45 -14.96 -20.83
N PRO A 34 9.56 -15.58 -21.26
CA PRO A 34 10.67 -15.90 -20.37
C PRO A 34 11.23 -14.67 -19.64
N ILE A 35 11.33 -13.52 -20.31
CA ILE A 35 11.85 -12.28 -19.73
C ILE A 35 10.92 -11.78 -18.62
N VAL A 36 9.61 -11.73 -18.86
CA VAL A 36 8.62 -11.34 -17.85
C VAL A 36 8.62 -12.31 -16.68
N ASN A 37 8.68 -13.62 -16.95
CA ASN A 37 8.72 -14.64 -15.91
C ASN A 37 9.98 -14.54 -15.05
N ALA A 38 11.14 -14.27 -15.67
CA ALA A 38 12.38 -14.02 -14.95
C ALA A 38 12.30 -12.73 -14.11
N THR A 39 11.74 -11.66 -14.68
CA THR A 39 11.46 -10.39 -13.99
C THR A 39 10.56 -10.59 -12.77
N ALA A 40 9.48 -11.37 -12.93
CA ALA A 40 8.58 -11.74 -11.83
C ALA A 40 9.29 -12.54 -10.75
N LYS A 41 10.01 -13.61 -11.13
CA LYS A 41 10.79 -14.43 -10.19
C LYS A 41 11.82 -13.61 -9.42
N LEU A 42 12.45 -12.63 -10.08
CA LEU A 42 13.39 -11.73 -9.44
C LEU A 42 12.70 -10.82 -8.41
N ALA A 43 11.56 -10.21 -8.77
CA ALA A 43 10.76 -9.44 -7.82
C ALA A 43 10.28 -10.28 -6.65
N ILE A 44 9.79 -11.51 -6.90
CA ILE A 44 9.43 -12.47 -5.84
C ILE A 44 10.65 -12.74 -4.96
N ALA A 45 11.81 -13.04 -5.54
CA ALA A 45 13.01 -13.35 -4.77
C ALA A 45 13.47 -12.18 -3.90
N VAL A 46 13.34 -10.93 -4.37
CA VAL A 46 13.67 -9.75 -3.56
C VAL A 46 12.63 -9.49 -2.48
N ALA A 47 11.35 -9.51 -2.84
CA ALA A 47 10.27 -9.37 -1.87
C ALA A 47 10.43 -10.42 -0.77
N ILE A 48 10.69 -11.68 -1.11
CA ILE A 48 10.79 -12.80 -0.19
C ILE A 48 12.14 -12.78 0.57
N ARG A 49 13.26 -12.84 -0.13
CA ARG A 49 14.54 -13.24 0.48
C ARG A 49 15.41 -12.08 0.94
N ASP A 50 15.06 -10.85 0.58
CA ASP A 50 15.85 -9.69 0.95
C ASP A 50 15.46 -9.18 2.35
N SER A 51 16.46 -8.83 3.16
CA SER A 51 16.23 -8.23 4.48
C SER A 51 15.76 -6.79 4.40
N GLU A 52 16.04 -6.10 3.28
CA GLU A 52 15.68 -4.72 3.01
C GLU A 52 15.09 -4.59 1.59
N PRO A 53 13.93 -5.20 1.29
CA PRO A 53 13.41 -5.28 -0.08
C PRO A 53 13.24 -3.91 -0.76
N ALA A 54 12.84 -2.87 -0.02
CA ALA A 54 12.69 -1.52 -0.56
C ALA A 54 14.02 -0.94 -1.09
N GLU A 55 15.14 -1.19 -0.40
CA GLU A 55 16.45 -0.76 -0.89
C GLU A 55 16.88 -1.57 -2.12
N THR A 56 16.65 -2.87 -2.10
CA THR A 56 16.99 -3.72 -3.24
C THR A 56 16.13 -3.43 -4.46
N PHE A 57 14.83 -3.15 -4.28
CA PHE A 57 13.96 -2.68 -5.35
C PHE A 57 14.41 -1.33 -5.91
N ALA A 58 14.83 -0.39 -5.06
CA ALA A 58 15.40 0.87 -5.53
C ALA A 58 16.59 0.63 -6.47
N LYS A 59 17.53 -0.25 -6.08
CA LYS A 59 18.68 -0.63 -6.93
C LYS A 59 18.28 -1.41 -8.19
N MET A 60 17.16 -2.13 -8.18
CA MET A 60 16.61 -2.76 -9.38
C MET A 60 16.01 -1.72 -10.32
N PHE A 61 15.32 -0.70 -9.79
CA PHE A 61 14.79 0.40 -10.60
C PHE A 61 15.90 1.19 -11.26
N GLU A 62 16.96 1.54 -10.54
CA GLU A 62 18.18 2.13 -11.12
C GLU A 62 18.79 1.23 -12.20
N ALA A 63 18.68 -0.09 -12.06
CA ALA A 63 19.16 -1.06 -13.03
C ALA A 63 18.26 -1.24 -14.26
N GLY A 64 17.10 -0.60 -14.35
CA GLY A 64 16.21 -0.66 -15.52
C GLY A 64 15.04 -1.64 -15.38
N PHE A 65 14.64 -1.97 -14.15
CA PHE A 65 13.55 -2.93 -13.94
C PHE A 65 12.21 -2.48 -14.56
N PHE A 66 11.91 -1.17 -14.50
CA PHE A 66 10.71 -0.61 -15.12
C PHE A 66 10.75 -0.68 -16.64
N PHE A 67 11.90 -0.36 -17.23
CA PHE A 67 12.12 -0.52 -18.66
C PHE A 67 11.75 -1.95 -19.11
N CYS A 68 12.25 -2.97 -18.39
CA CYS A 68 11.96 -4.37 -18.71
C CYS A 68 10.46 -4.67 -18.73
N ILE A 69 9.74 -4.31 -17.68
CA ILE A 69 8.29 -4.60 -17.59
C ILE A 69 7.55 -3.90 -18.72
N THR A 70 7.77 -2.60 -18.87
CA THR A 70 7.00 -1.74 -19.78
C THR A 70 7.13 -2.18 -21.23
N ARG A 71 8.35 -2.55 -21.65
CA ARG A 71 8.61 -3.03 -23.00
C ARG A 71 8.07 -4.42 -23.25
N CYS A 72 7.99 -5.27 -22.22
CA CYS A 72 7.45 -6.62 -22.38
C CYS A 72 5.91 -6.64 -22.41
N LEU A 73 5.22 -5.77 -21.65
CA LEU A 73 3.77 -5.79 -21.44
C LEU A 73 2.91 -5.92 -22.72
N PRO A 74 3.24 -5.28 -23.87
CA PRO A 74 2.47 -5.46 -25.11
C PRO A 74 2.39 -6.91 -25.59
N TYR A 75 3.45 -7.70 -25.36
CA TYR A 75 3.68 -8.98 -26.01
C TYR A 75 3.29 -10.20 -25.16
N VAL A 76 2.73 -10.00 -23.97
CA VAL A 76 2.48 -11.06 -22.99
C VAL A 76 1.02 -11.07 -22.52
N SER A 77 0.57 -12.22 -22.01
CA SER A 77 -0.78 -12.40 -21.45
C SER A 77 -0.97 -11.66 -20.11
N GLU A 78 -2.20 -11.59 -19.59
CA GLU A 78 -2.51 -10.84 -18.36
C GLU A 78 -1.72 -11.27 -17.10
N GLY A 79 -1.22 -12.51 -17.05
CA GLY A 79 -0.37 -13.00 -15.95
C GLY A 79 0.94 -12.24 -15.79
N SER A 80 1.34 -11.47 -16.80
CA SER A 80 2.53 -10.62 -16.82
C SER A 80 2.52 -9.43 -15.88
N ARG A 81 1.37 -9.09 -15.28
CA ARG A 81 1.25 -7.99 -14.30
C ARG A 81 1.85 -8.35 -12.94
N LEU A 82 2.22 -9.62 -12.72
CA LEU A 82 2.72 -10.12 -11.45
C LEU A 82 3.91 -9.33 -10.88
N PRO A 83 4.95 -8.95 -11.64
CA PRO A 83 6.03 -8.10 -11.13
C PRO A 83 5.54 -6.78 -10.53
N LEU A 84 4.63 -6.08 -11.22
CA LEU A 84 4.06 -4.81 -10.75
C LEU A 84 3.28 -5.00 -9.45
N LYS A 85 2.46 -6.06 -9.37
CA LYS A 85 1.69 -6.41 -8.16
C LYS A 85 2.60 -6.70 -6.97
N ILE A 86 3.70 -7.42 -7.18
CA ILE A 86 4.66 -7.75 -6.10
C ILE A 86 5.34 -6.50 -5.57
N MET A 87 5.61 -5.52 -6.43
CA MET A 87 6.35 -4.33 -6.05
C MET A 87 5.49 -3.19 -5.50
N GLN A 88 4.20 -3.14 -5.86
CA GLN A 88 3.26 -2.10 -5.42
C GLN A 88 3.39 -1.72 -3.93
N PRO A 89 3.55 -2.68 -3.00
CA PRO A 89 3.70 -2.40 -1.57
C PRO A 89 4.97 -1.65 -1.17
N TYR A 90 5.97 -1.59 -2.04
CA TYR A 90 7.26 -0.94 -1.76
C TYR A 90 7.36 0.44 -2.40
N MET A 91 6.36 0.86 -3.18
CA MET A 91 6.43 2.05 -4.03
C MET A 91 6.30 3.36 -3.29
N HIS A 92 5.75 3.33 -2.08
CA HIS A 92 5.70 4.49 -1.20
C HIS A 92 7.03 4.75 -0.48
N GLY A 93 8.02 3.84 -0.58
CA GLY A 93 9.29 3.96 0.13
C GLY A 93 10.20 5.03 -0.46
N GLN A 94 10.87 5.80 0.41
CA GLN A 94 11.83 6.87 0.03
C GLN A 94 12.73 6.48 -1.14
N LYS A 95 13.52 5.43 -0.93
CA LYS A 95 14.59 5.03 -1.84
C LYS A 95 14.03 4.60 -3.18
N VAL A 96 12.84 3.99 -3.18
CA VAL A 96 12.13 3.58 -4.39
C VAL A 96 11.68 4.81 -5.18
N ILE A 97 11.05 5.78 -4.52
CA ILE A 97 10.63 7.02 -5.17
C ILE A 97 11.84 7.78 -5.72
N GLU A 98 12.88 7.95 -4.92
CA GLU A 98 14.13 8.57 -5.37
C GLU A 98 14.70 7.83 -6.58
N ALA A 99 14.85 6.50 -6.54
CA ALA A 99 15.34 5.71 -7.66
C ALA A 99 14.49 5.90 -8.92
N LEU A 100 13.16 5.89 -8.79
CA LEU A 100 12.23 5.99 -9.91
C LEU A 100 12.24 7.35 -10.59
N PHE A 101 12.37 8.42 -9.81
CA PHE A 101 12.44 9.78 -10.33
C PHE A 101 13.88 10.26 -10.55
N SER A 102 14.88 9.40 -10.30
CA SER A 102 16.30 9.70 -10.56
C SER A 102 16.74 9.34 -11.98
N ARG A 103 17.92 9.88 -12.32
CA ARG A 103 18.82 9.81 -13.50
C ARG A 103 18.48 8.99 -14.76
N ARG A 104 17.72 7.88 -14.75
CA ARG A 104 17.42 7.11 -15.99
C ARG A 104 16.17 7.55 -16.73
N GLY A 105 15.19 8.14 -16.04
CA GLY A 105 13.94 8.59 -16.69
C GLY A 105 13.00 7.45 -17.14
N ASP A 106 13.23 6.21 -16.68
CA ASP A 106 12.41 5.04 -17.03
C ASP A 106 10.92 5.24 -16.70
N PHE A 107 10.61 6.04 -15.68
CA PHE A 107 9.23 6.38 -15.36
C PHE A 107 8.56 7.24 -16.45
N GLU A 108 9.30 8.12 -17.14
CA GLU A 108 8.74 8.89 -18.26
C GLU A 108 8.39 7.98 -19.45
N MET A 109 9.12 6.89 -19.65
CA MET A 109 8.75 5.89 -20.66
C MET A 109 7.41 5.23 -20.37
N PHE A 110 7.04 5.14 -19.10
CA PHE A 110 5.76 4.61 -18.66
C PHE A 110 4.60 5.58 -18.95
N ARG A 111 4.91 6.88 -19.01
CA ARG A 111 3.96 7.95 -19.34
C ARG A 111 3.73 8.06 -20.85
N ASP A 112 4.74 7.73 -21.65
CA ASP A 112 4.58 7.62 -23.11
C ASP A 112 3.81 6.35 -23.48
N ARG A 113 2.50 6.51 -23.59
CA ARG A 113 1.56 5.42 -23.89
C ARG A 113 1.24 5.28 -25.38
N ARG A 114 1.89 6.08 -26.24
CA ARG A 114 1.56 6.12 -27.68
C ARG A 114 1.85 4.77 -28.32
N GLY A 115 0.86 4.23 -29.03
CA GLY A 115 0.96 2.95 -29.74
C GLY A 115 0.87 1.70 -28.85
N LEU A 116 0.67 1.84 -27.53
CA LEU A 116 0.46 0.68 -26.66
C LEU A 116 -0.95 0.09 -26.85
N PRO A 117 -1.13 -1.24 -26.74
CA PRO A 117 -2.47 -1.82 -26.66
C PRO A 117 -3.26 -1.22 -25.49
N LYS A 118 -4.57 -0.97 -25.66
CA LYS A 118 -5.44 -0.38 -24.60
C LYS A 118 -5.33 -1.08 -23.25
N ARG A 119 -5.18 -2.42 -23.24
CA ARG A 119 -4.99 -3.22 -22.02
C ARG A 119 -3.71 -2.88 -21.27
N VAL A 120 -2.64 -2.50 -21.99
CA VAL A 120 -1.35 -2.10 -21.43
C VAL A 120 -1.43 -0.65 -20.99
N GLU A 121 -2.06 0.21 -21.81
CA GLU A 121 -2.31 1.61 -21.45
C GLU A 121 -3.03 1.74 -20.10
N ALA A 122 -4.05 0.91 -19.85
CA ALA A 122 -4.76 0.89 -18.57
C ALA A 122 -3.88 0.51 -17.38
N VAL A 123 -2.97 -0.46 -17.56
CA VAL A 123 -1.98 -0.83 -16.55
C VAL A 123 -1.02 0.32 -16.30
N CYS A 124 -0.55 0.97 -17.38
CA CYS A 124 0.34 2.09 -17.30
C CYS A 124 -0.30 3.28 -16.58
N LEU A 125 -1.56 3.60 -16.90
CA LEU A 125 -2.29 4.65 -16.22
C LEU A 125 -2.49 4.35 -14.72
N ALA A 126 -2.97 3.16 -14.38
CA ALA A 126 -3.18 2.79 -12.99
C ALA A 126 -1.91 2.95 -12.15
N PHE A 127 -0.79 2.54 -12.74
CA PHE A 127 0.49 2.57 -12.08
C PHE A 127 1.12 3.98 -12.05
N GLU A 128 0.92 4.80 -13.09
CA GLU A 128 1.26 6.24 -13.07
C GLU A 128 0.53 6.97 -11.93
N VAL A 129 -0.76 6.69 -11.73
CA VAL A 129 -1.57 7.26 -10.63
C VAL A 129 -1.00 6.85 -9.27
N ASN A 130 -0.74 5.56 -9.04
CA ASN A 130 -0.14 5.08 -7.79
C ASN A 130 1.22 5.77 -7.52
N MET A 131 2.06 5.91 -8.55
CA MET A 131 3.36 6.56 -8.41
C MET A 131 3.26 8.07 -8.18
N THR A 132 2.26 8.72 -8.75
CA THR A 132 1.99 10.14 -8.51
C THR A 132 1.59 10.37 -7.07
N ILE A 133 0.69 9.54 -6.53
CA ILE A 133 0.28 9.55 -5.11
C ILE A 133 1.52 9.35 -4.21
N ALA A 134 2.30 8.30 -4.48
CA ALA A 134 3.53 8.00 -3.73
C ALA A 134 4.50 9.18 -3.74
N ARG A 135 4.74 9.77 -4.92
CA ARG A 135 5.61 10.94 -5.08
C ARG A 135 5.10 12.14 -4.31
N THR A 136 3.80 12.44 -4.36
CA THR A 136 3.27 13.58 -3.61
C THR A 136 3.46 13.38 -2.11
N VAL A 137 3.15 12.20 -1.59
CA VAL A 137 3.35 11.85 -0.17
C VAL A 137 4.82 12.00 0.24
N TYR A 138 5.74 11.64 -0.66
CA TYR A 138 7.17 11.84 -0.48
C TYR A 138 7.57 13.32 -0.47
N ILE A 139 7.07 14.13 -1.38
CA ILE A 139 7.36 15.57 -1.44
C ILE A 139 6.77 16.28 -0.22
N SER A 140 5.56 15.90 0.18
CA SER A 140 4.82 16.51 1.29
C SER A 140 5.25 15.99 2.66
N ARG A 141 6.43 15.38 2.80
CA ARG A 141 6.90 14.82 4.09
C ARG A 141 6.77 15.83 5.22
N GLY A 142 6.03 15.44 6.26
CA GLY A 142 5.71 16.29 7.41
C GLY A 142 4.47 17.17 7.25
N ALA A 143 4.04 17.49 6.02
CA ALA A 143 2.91 18.40 5.78
C ALA A 143 1.54 17.73 6.00
N VAL A 144 1.44 16.43 5.74
CA VAL A 144 0.19 15.69 5.97
C VAL A 144 0.17 15.17 7.42
N PRO A 145 -0.73 15.71 8.28
CA PRO A 145 -0.88 15.20 9.63
C PRO A 145 -1.45 13.78 9.58
N ILE A 146 -0.68 12.82 10.10
CA ILE A 146 -1.10 11.43 10.23
C ILE A 146 -1.03 11.05 11.70
N SER A 147 -2.14 10.53 12.22
CA SER A 147 -2.12 9.92 13.54
C SER A 147 -1.64 8.48 13.45
N LEU A 148 -0.71 8.15 14.34
CA LEU A 148 -0.15 6.80 14.47
C LEU A 148 -0.56 6.11 15.77
N CYS A 149 -1.33 6.79 16.63
CA CYS A 149 -1.80 6.22 17.89
C CYS A 149 -2.75 5.05 17.62
N SER A 150 -2.49 3.93 18.30
CA SER A 150 -3.24 2.68 18.13
C SER A 150 -4.39 2.55 19.13
N ASN A 151 -4.47 3.43 20.13
CA ASN A 151 -5.61 3.52 21.03
C ASN A 151 -6.84 4.05 20.27
N LEU A 152 -7.90 3.25 20.26
CA LEU A 152 -9.14 3.51 19.53
C LEU A 152 -9.96 4.67 20.15
N LYS A 153 -9.81 4.96 21.44
CA LYS A 153 -10.52 6.05 22.11
C LYS A 153 -10.01 7.44 21.74
N HIS A 154 -8.83 7.51 21.14
CA HIS A 154 -8.20 8.76 20.76
C HIS A 154 -8.64 9.27 19.39
N SER A 155 -9.66 8.68 18.74
CA SER A 155 -10.03 8.98 17.35
C SER A 155 -10.35 10.45 17.06
N THR A 156 -10.84 11.22 18.03
CA THR A 156 -11.34 12.59 17.83
C THR A 156 -10.34 13.70 18.15
N SER A 157 -9.24 13.40 18.85
CA SER A 157 -8.24 14.40 19.30
C SER A 157 -6.82 13.86 19.13
N ARG A 158 -6.53 13.34 17.94
CA ARG A 158 -5.24 12.70 17.68
C ARG A 158 -4.14 13.75 17.55
N PRO A 159 -3.09 13.72 18.39
CA PRO A 159 -1.91 14.51 18.09
C PRO A 159 -1.37 14.05 16.74
N SER A 160 -1.28 14.97 15.79
CA SER A 160 -0.66 14.70 14.51
C SER A 160 0.83 14.45 14.74
N TYR A 161 1.32 13.29 14.30
CA TYR A 161 2.76 13.07 14.34
C TYR A 161 3.37 13.82 13.16
N ILE A 162 4.02 14.94 13.47
CA ILE A 162 4.92 15.62 12.56
C ILE A 162 6.31 15.07 12.82
N GLU A 163 6.96 14.60 11.76
CA GLU A 163 8.33 14.11 11.81
C GLU A 163 9.24 15.25 12.30
N GLY A 164 9.85 15.08 13.48
CA GLY A 164 10.63 16.12 14.17
C GLY A 164 9.92 16.85 15.33
N GLY A 165 8.70 16.46 15.71
CA GLY A 165 8.02 17.00 16.90
C GLY A 165 8.63 16.55 18.25
N ASP A 166 8.33 17.29 19.31
CA ASP A 166 9.00 17.20 20.63
C ASP A 166 8.75 15.90 21.39
N GLU A 167 7.67 15.15 21.12
CA GLU A 167 7.41 13.87 21.79
C GLU A 167 7.50 12.67 20.82
N PRO A 168 8.45 11.74 21.02
CA PRO A 168 8.53 10.53 20.21
C PRO A 168 7.38 9.58 20.55
N LEU A 169 6.79 8.98 19.51
CA LEU A 169 5.79 7.93 19.66
C LEU A 169 6.35 6.75 20.47
N LYS A 170 5.57 6.27 21.43
CA LYS A 170 5.89 5.12 22.26
C LYS A 170 5.49 3.84 21.57
N THR A 171 6.45 3.01 21.26
CA THR A 171 6.23 1.68 20.69
C THR A 171 6.09 0.66 21.82
N CYS A 172 5.12 -0.25 21.74
CA CYS A 172 5.03 -1.33 22.72
C CYS A 172 6.32 -2.17 22.71
N SER A 173 7.01 -2.27 23.85
CA SER A 173 8.31 -2.94 23.95
C SER A 173 8.23 -4.45 23.69
N ALA A 174 7.10 -5.06 24.03
CA ALA A 174 6.86 -6.49 23.86
C ALA A 174 6.58 -6.86 22.40
N CYS A 175 5.52 -6.30 21.80
CA CYS A 175 5.11 -6.70 20.46
C CYS A 175 5.71 -5.86 19.33
N ARG A 176 6.07 -4.60 19.61
CA ARG A 176 6.58 -3.62 18.63
C ARG A 176 5.69 -3.35 17.42
N ALA A 177 4.42 -3.76 17.47
CA ALA A 177 3.46 -3.63 16.38
C ALA A 177 2.54 -2.40 16.52
N VAL A 178 2.35 -1.91 17.75
CA VAL A 178 1.46 -0.79 18.08
C VAL A 178 2.24 0.40 18.63
N PHE A 179 1.71 1.59 18.36
CA PHE A 179 2.32 2.88 18.70
C PHE A 179 1.32 3.75 19.45
N TYR A 180 1.82 4.53 20.40
CA TYR A 180 1.01 5.40 21.26
C TYR A 180 1.63 6.78 21.35
N CYS A 181 0.81 7.81 21.40
CA CYS A 181 1.29 9.17 21.65
C CYS A 181 1.68 9.39 23.12
N SER A 182 1.15 8.61 24.07
CA SER A 182 1.47 8.76 25.50
C SER A 182 1.36 7.42 26.25
N PRO A 183 1.92 7.32 27.48
CA PRO A 183 1.71 6.16 28.36
C PRO A 183 0.24 5.96 28.72
N ILE A 184 -0.52 7.04 28.88
CA ILE A 184 -1.95 7.00 29.19
C ILE A 184 -2.68 6.25 28.08
N CYS A 185 -2.41 6.60 26.82
CA CYS A 185 -3.02 5.90 25.69
C CYS A 185 -2.64 4.42 25.63
N GLN A 186 -1.41 4.08 25.99
CA GLN A 186 -0.96 2.69 26.05
C GLN A 186 -1.70 1.92 27.16
N GLU A 187 -1.83 2.49 28.35
CA GLU A 187 -2.49 1.86 29.49
C GLU A 187 -3.99 1.66 29.26
N GLU A 188 -4.65 2.63 28.66
CA GLU A 188 -6.05 2.51 28.25
C GLU A 188 -6.25 1.40 27.24
N ASP A 189 -5.46 1.38 26.14
CA ASP A 189 -5.57 0.34 25.11
C ASP A 189 -5.24 -1.04 25.69
N TRP A 190 -4.25 -1.12 26.60
CA TRP A 190 -3.89 -2.34 27.33
C TRP A 190 -5.08 -2.94 28.08
N ARG A 191 -5.83 -2.11 28.83
CA ARG A 191 -6.99 -2.57 29.60
C ARG A 191 -8.17 -2.98 28.72
N THR A 192 -8.29 -2.42 27.51
CA THR A 192 -9.45 -2.66 26.65
C THR A 192 -9.27 -3.77 25.61
N LEU A 193 -8.04 -3.95 25.12
CA LEU A 193 -7.79 -4.80 23.96
C LEU A 193 -6.35 -5.30 23.88
N HIS A 194 -5.36 -4.40 24.00
CA HIS A 194 -3.98 -4.72 23.65
C HIS A 194 -3.39 -5.85 24.51
N LYS A 195 -3.83 -6.02 25.76
CA LYS A 195 -3.36 -7.13 26.62
C LYS A 195 -3.56 -8.51 25.98
N GLU A 196 -4.69 -8.73 25.31
CA GLU A 196 -5.07 -10.03 24.75
C GLU A 196 -4.31 -10.32 23.45
N GLU A 197 -4.13 -9.31 22.60
CA GLU A 197 -3.39 -9.44 21.33
C GLU A 197 -1.87 -9.34 21.50
N CYS A 198 -1.35 -8.70 22.55
CA CYS A 198 0.09 -8.39 22.65
C CYS A 198 0.96 -9.65 22.59
N CYS A 199 0.56 -10.74 23.24
CA CYS A 199 1.31 -12.01 23.21
C CYS A 199 1.43 -12.56 21.79
N VAL A 200 0.30 -12.61 21.07
CA VAL A 200 0.21 -13.05 19.68
C VAL A 200 1.10 -12.18 18.78
N LEU A 201 0.97 -10.86 18.92
CA LEU A 201 1.75 -9.89 18.15
C LEU A 201 3.24 -10.01 18.44
N ALA A 202 3.62 -10.23 19.70
CA ALA A 202 5.00 -10.43 20.11
C ALA A 202 5.58 -11.73 19.55
N GLN A 203 4.82 -12.83 19.54
CA GLN A 203 5.24 -14.09 18.91
C GLN A 203 5.49 -13.90 17.41
N LYS A 204 4.54 -13.25 16.70
CA LYS A 204 4.72 -12.92 15.28
C LYS A 204 5.95 -12.04 15.06
N GLY A 205 6.16 -11.03 15.90
CA GLY A 205 7.36 -10.19 15.89
C GLY A 205 8.67 -10.94 16.18
N THR A 206 8.66 -11.96 17.04
CA THR A 206 9.85 -12.80 17.33
C THR A 206 10.29 -13.62 16.13
N ASN A 207 9.32 -14.20 15.41
CA ASN A 207 9.56 -14.93 14.16
C ASN A 207 10.12 -14.00 13.07
N LEU A 208 9.85 -12.69 13.18
CA LEU A 208 10.38 -11.67 12.29
C LEU A 208 11.73 -11.11 12.74
N ARG A 209 12.25 -11.36 13.95
CA ARG A 209 13.53 -10.75 14.39
C ARG A 209 14.74 -11.13 13.51
N GLY A 210 14.65 -12.23 12.77
CA GLY A 210 15.65 -12.65 11.77
C GLY A 210 15.53 -11.90 10.43
N ILE A 211 14.43 -11.21 10.18
CA ILE A 211 14.17 -10.40 8.98
C ILE A 211 14.08 -8.96 9.46
N LYS A 212 14.97 -8.06 9.04
CA LYS A 212 14.88 -6.62 9.34
C LYS A 212 13.69 -5.98 8.60
N THR A 213 12.48 -6.50 8.76
CA THR A 213 11.29 -5.96 8.12
C THR A 213 11.03 -4.57 8.68
N THR A 214 11.00 -3.60 7.77
CA THR A 214 10.66 -2.19 7.97
C THR A 214 9.26 -1.96 8.56
N LEU A 215 8.44 -3.01 8.69
CA LEU A 215 7.04 -2.92 9.16
C LEU A 215 6.88 -2.40 10.59
N GLY A 216 7.88 -2.58 11.44
CA GLY A 216 7.85 -2.05 12.81
C GLY A 216 8.29 -0.58 12.92
N SER A 217 8.74 0.05 11.83
CA SER A 217 9.16 1.44 11.92
C SER A 217 7.94 2.36 11.90
N VAL A 218 7.89 3.27 12.86
CA VAL A 218 6.95 4.41 12.89
C VAL A 218 6.86 5.07 11.51
N ARG A 219 8.02 5.21 10.87
CA ARG A 219 8.19 5.81 9.55
C ARG A 219 7.42 5.05 8.45
N THR A 220 7.58 3.73 8.33
CA THR A 220 6.89 2.95 7.29
C THR A 220 5.37 2.99 7.49
N LYS A 221 4.89 2.86 8.72
CA LYS A 221 3.46 2.98 9.03
C LYS A 221 2.92 4.36 8.64
N ARG A 222 3.69 5.43 8.92
CA ARG A 222 3.35 6.80 8.50
C ARG A 222 3.25 6.94 6.99
N GLU A 223 4.26 6.46 6.25
CA GLU A 223 4.29 6.53 4.78
C GLU A 223 3.09 5.78 4.18
N GLN A 224 2.73 4.61 4.72
CA GLN A 224 1.56 3.84 4.28
C GLN A 224 0.23 4.57 4.55
N LEU A 225 0.03 5.11 5.74
CA LEU A 225 -1.18 5.87 6.05
C LEU A 225 -1.28 7.18 5.24
N ALA A 226 -0.17 7.87 5.05
CA ALA A 226 -0.12 9.07 4.22
C ALA A 226 -0.45 8.74 2.76
N TYR A 227 0.05 7.62 2.24
CA TYR A 227 -0.30 7.09 0.94
C TYR A 227 -1.80 6.85 0.80
N LEU A 228 -2.40 6.12 1.73
CA LEU A 228 -3.83 5.83 1.71
C LEU A 228 -4.69 7.10 1.82
N LYS A 229 -4.32 8.03 2.71
CA LYS A 229 -4.98 9.32 2.85
C LYS A 229 -4.91 10.12 1.55
N TYR A 230 -3.72 10.25 0.95
CA TYR A 230 -3.55 11.01 -0.27
C TYR A 230 -4.25 10.36 -1.47
N ALA A 231 -4.24 9.02 -1.55
CA ALA A 231 -5.00 8.30 -2.58
C ALA A 231 -6.49 8.65 -2.49
N LEU A 232 -7.04 8.68 -1.28
CA LEU A 232 -8.42 9.07 -1.02
C LEU A 232 -8.74 10.54 -1.33
N ASP A 233 -7.86 11.46 -0.93
CA ASP A 233 -7.99 12.89 -1.26
C ASP A 233 -7.89 13.13 -2.79
N SER A 234 -7.09 12.31 -3.49
CA SER A 234 -6.85 12.37 -4.94
C SER A 234 -7.95 11.73 -5.78
N ASP A 235 -8.57 10.65 -5.28
CA ASP A 235 -9.56 9.81 -5.96
C ASP A 235 -10.89 10.50 -6.25
N LEU A 236 -11.09 11.73 -5.79
CA LEU A 236 -12.27 12.51 -6.17
C LEU A 236 -12.14 13.23 -7.53
N ASP A 237 -10.92 13.50 -8.03
CA ASP A 237 -10.75 14.20 -9.32
C ASP A 237 -9.78 13.51 -10.31
N ILE A 238 -8.76 12.76 -9.84
CA ILE A 238 -7.62 12.39 -10.71
C ILE A 238 -7.89 11.15 -11.58
N ILE A 239 -8.70 10.19 -11.13
CA ILE A 239 -8.87 8.94 -11.89
C ILE A 239 -9.74 9.14 -13.16
N HIS A 240 -10.46 10.25 -13.30
CA HIS A 240 -11.67 10.23 -14.12
C HIS A 240 -12.04 11.56 -14.80
N GLY A 241 -11.40 11.83 -15.95
CA GLY A 241 -11.96 12.69 -17.02
C GLY A 241 -13.29 12.16 -17.62
N LYS A 242 -13.83 11.07 -17.08
CA LYS A 242 -15.24 10.68 -17.10
C LYS A 242 -15.55 10.13 -15.71
N PRO A 243 -16.62 10.57 -15.04
CA PRO A 243 -16.91 10.16 -13.67
C PRO A 243 -16.75 8.65 -13.56
N ALA A 244 -15.93 8.17 -12.63
CA ALA A 244 -16.16 6.85 -12.08
C ALA A 244 -17.65 6.87 -11.76
N THR A 245 -18.45 6.10 -12.49
CA THR A 245 -19.76 5.75 -11.99
C THR A 245 -19.50 5.29 -10.57
N ARG A 246 -20.10 5.96 -9.57
CA ARG A 246 -19.98 5.76 -8.11
C ARG A 246 -20.30 4.30 -7.72
N LYS A 247 -19.58 3.34 -8.27
CA LYS A 247 -19.86 1.90 -8.22
C LYS A 247 -18.73 1.23 -7.47
N GLY A 248 -18.75 1.53 -6.19
CA GLY A 248 -18.05 0.87 -5.08
C GLY A 248 -18.72 1.28 -3.76
N LEU A 249 -19.99 1.68 -3.83
CA LEU A 249 -20.76 2.20 -2.70
C LEU A 249 -21.50 1.04 -2.05
N ARG A 250 -21.19 0.72 -0.80
CA ARG A 250 -22.07 -0.10 0.02
C ARG A 250 -22.80 0.83 0.99
N VAL A 251 -24.13 0.81 0.91
CA VAL A 251 -25.01 1.47 1.85
C VAL A 251 -25.30 0.45 2.94
N SER A 252 -24.97 0.76 4.21
CA SER A 252 -25.42 -0.05 5.35
C SER A 252 -26.94 0.12 5.53
N SER A 253 -27.56 -0.79 6.29
CA SER A 253 -29.00 -1.09 6.34
C SER A 253 -29.97 0.05 6.71
N GLU A 254 -29.50 1.30 6.80
CA GLU A 254 -30.31 2.48 7.14
C GLU A 254 -29.96 3.73 6.30
N GLY A 255 -29.28 3.58 5.15
CA GLY A 255 -28.94 4.72 4.27
C GLY A 255 -27.55 5.33 4.50
N ARG A 256 -26.71 4.75 5.37
CA ARG A 256 -25.34 5.20 5.65
C ARG A 256 -24.34 4.63 4.65
N THR A 257 -23.39 5.42 4.18
CA THR A 257 -22.42 4.98 3.15
C THR A 257 -21.12 4.48 3.77
N ILE A 258 -20.77 3.22 3.55
CA ILE A 258 -19.47 2.63 3.85
C ILE A 258 -18.77 2.25 2.54
N ARG A 259 -17.58 2.79 2.29
CA ARG A 259 -16.80 2.46 1.08
C ARG A 259 -15.68 1.48 1.44
N PHE A 260 -15.50 0.47 0.59
CA PHE A 260 -14.37 -0.43 0.66
C PHE A 260 -13.41 -0.10 -0.48
N LEU A 261 -12.15 0.15 -0.13
CA LEU A 261 -11.08 0.32 -1.11
C LEU A 261 -10.12 -0.84 -0.97
N ASP A 262 -10.09 -1.68 -1.99
CA ASP A 262 -9.17 -2.80 -2.09
C ASP A 262 -7.98 -2.41 -2.98
N PHE A 263 -6.83 -2.16 -2.35
CA PHE A 263 -5.59 -1.87 -3.08
C PHE A 263 -4.89 -3.14 -3.61
N SER A 264 -5.39 -4.33 -3.26
CA SER A 264 -4.84 -5.62 -3.65
C SER A 264 -5.28 -6.09 -5.04
N ASN A 265 -6.46 -5.65 -5.46
CA ASN A 265 -7.02 -5.98 -6.76
C ASN A 265 -6.82 -4.83 -7.75
N SER A 266 -6.51 -5.22 -9.00
CA SER A 266 -6.38 -4.27 -10.11
C SER A 266 -7.69 -3.45 -10.24
N PRO A 267 -7.63 -2.17 -10.67
CA PRO A 267 -8.83 -1.39 -10.99
C PRO A 267 -9.80 -2.07 -11.98
N ALA A 268 -9.36 -3.15 -12.66
CA ALA A 268 -10.16 -3.95 -13.57
C ALA A 268 -11.10 -4.99 -12.91
N GLN A 269 -11.04 -5.22 -11.59
CA GLN A 269 -11.85 -6.24 -10.89
C GLN A 269 -12.69 -5.69 -9.73
N TRP A 270 -13.14 -4.44 -9.84
CA TRP A 270 -14.05 -3.89 -8.85
C TRP A 270 -15.40 -4.61 -8.95
N PRO A 271 -15.97 -5.12 -7.84
CA PRO A 271 -17.26 -5.77 -7.86
C PRO A 271 -18.34 -4.79 -8.35
N GLU A 272 -19.30 -5.29 -9.12
CA GLU A 272 -20.41 -4.46 -9.61
C GLU A 272 -21.17 -3.85 -8.41
N ALA A 273 -21.63 -2.61 -8.54
CA ALA A 273 -22.44 -1.97 -7.51
C ALA A 273 -23.66 -2.83 -7.15
N GLY A 274 -23.80 -3.13 -5.86
CA GLY A 274 -24.86 -4.02 -5.35
C GLY A 274 -24.40 -5.44 -5.05
N SER A 275 -23.18 -5.84 -5.43
CA SER A 275 -22.60 -7.13 -5.05
C SER A 275 -22.35 -7.17 -3.54
N LYS A 276 -22.85 -8.20 -2.85
CA LYS A 276 -22.50 -8.46 -1.46
C LYS A 276 -21.02 -8.89 -1.43
N VAL A 277 -20.10 -7.95 -1.21
CA VAL A 277 -18.72 -8.31 -0.82
C VAL A 277 -18.85 -8.91 0.58
N GLU A 278 -18.96 -10.23 0.68
CA GLU A 278 -18.57 -10.88 1.92
C GLU A 278 -17.09 -10.59 2.07
N LEU A 279 -16.74 -9.81 3.09
CA LEU A 279 -15.35 -9.68 3.48
C LEU A 279 -14.91 -11.10 3.76
N ASP A 280 -14.09 -11.62 2.86
CA ASP A 280 -13.61 -12.98 2.97
C ASP A 280 -12.54 -12.99 4.06
N PHE A 281 -13.03 -13.10 5.30
CA PHE A 281 -12.21 -13.30 6.47
C PHE A 281 -11.63 -14.73 6.50
N THR A 282 -11.83 -15.58 5.48
CA THR A 282 -11.21 -16.92 5.47
C THR A 282 -9.69 -16.76 5.40
N GLY A 283 -8.98 -17.24 6.42
CA GLY A 283 -7.54 -16.99 6.61
C GLY A 283 -7.22 -15.70 7.35
N ILE A 284 -8.22 -15.03 7.92
CA ILE A 284 -8.02 -14.07 9.01
C ILE A 284 -8.00 -14.85 10.33
N ASP A 285 -6.80 -14.99 10.93
CA ASP A 285 -6.64 -15.51 12.29
C ASP A 285 -7.64 -14.80 13.21
N CYS A 286 -8.42 -15.58 13.95
CA CYS A 286 -9.46 -15.11 14.88
C CYS A 286 -8.97 -14.05 15.88
N GLU A 287 -7.66 -14.00 16.13
CA GLU A 287 -7.00 -13.10 17.08
C GLU A 287 -7.09 -11.61 16.70
N TRP A 288 -7.16 -11.28 15.41
CA TRP A 288 -7.36 -9.88 14.97
C TRP A 288 -8.82 -9.56 14.68
N ALA A 289 -9.67 -10.59 14.54
CA ALA A 289 -11.09 -10.41 14.25
C ALA A 289 -11.73 -9.51 15.32
N GLU A 290 -11.40 -9.71 16.60
CA GLU A 290 -11.94 -8.89 17.67
C GLU A 290 -11.51 -7.41 17.59
N ARG A 291 -10.26 -7.11 17.21
CA ARG A 291 -9.84 -5.70 17.02
C ARG A 291 -10.52 -5.08 15.81
N ILE A 292 -10.67 -5.83 14.71
CA ILE A 292 -11.36 -5.38 13.51
C ILE A 292 -12.84 -5.13 13.84
N ASP A 293 -13.50 -6.06 14.53
CA ASP A 293 -14.88 -5.95 14.96
C ASP A 293 -15.10 -4.79 15.94
N LYS A 294 -14.19 -4.58 16.90
CA LYS A 294 -14.23 -3.41 17.79
C LYS A 294 -14.00 -2.10 17.03
N CYS A 295 -13.15 -2.11 15.99
CA CYS A 295 -12.94 -0.97 15.10
C CYS A 295 -14.21 -0.66 14.29
N ILE A 296 -14.84 -1.68 13.72
CA ILE A 296 -16.10 -1.57 12.99
C ILE A 296 -17.22 -1.10 13.92
N SER A 297 -17.44 -1.78 15.04
CA SER A 297 -18.48 -1.46 16.02
C SER A 297 -18.29 -0.05 16.63
N GLY A 298 -17.04 0.35 16.88
CA GLY A 298 -16.70 1.70 17.32
C GLY A 298 -17.06 2.74 16.26
N THR A 299 -16.74 2.45 15.00
CA THR A 299 -17.11 3.28 13.84
C THR A 299 -18.64 3.39 13.68
N GLU A 300 -19.36 2.27 13.80
CA GLU A 300 -20.83 2.25 13.73
C GLU A 300 -21.48 3.07 14.86
N ARG A 301 -20.90 3.02 16.07
CA ARG A 301 -21.35 3.85 17.18
C ARG A 301 -21.09 5.33 16.92
N GLU A 302 -19.94 5.67 16.33
CA GLU A 302 -19.63 7.06 15.97
C GLU A 302 -20.57 7.57 14.87
N LEU A 303 -20.92 6.72 13.89
CA LEU A 303 -21.94 6.96 12.87
C LEU A 303 -23.33 7.22 13.45
N LEU A 304 -23.73 6.47 14.48
CA LEU A 304 -25.03 6.69 15.16
C LEU A 304 -25.09 8.06 15.81
N ASN A 305 -23.95 8.55 16.32
CA ASN A 305 -23.86 9.85 16.96
C ASN A 305 -23.61 10.99 15.94
N ASN A 306 -23.10 10.69 14.75
CA ASN A 306 -22.73 11.67 13.71
C ASN A 306 -23.16 11.16 12.31
N PRO A 307 -24.46 11.17 12.00
CA PRO A 307 -25.01 10.52 10.80
C PRO A 307 -24.53 11.13 9.48
N ASP A 308 -24.03 12.37 9.50
CA ASP A 308 -23.52 13.07 8.31
C ASP A 308 -22.07 12.68 7.94
N GLN A 309 -21.41 11.86 8.77
CA GLN A 309 -20.03 11.44 8.52
C GLN A 309 -19.97 10.22 7.59
N VAL A 310 -19.07 10.28 6.59
CA VAL A 310 -18.76 9.14 5.72
C VAL A 310 -17.55 8.40 6.28
N PHE A 311 -17.70 7.09 6.51
CA PHE A 311 -16.59 6.24 6.91
C PHE A 311 -16.14 5.33 5.76
N ILE A 312 -14.84 5.30 5.52
CA ILE A 312 -14.22 4.43 4.51
C ILE A 312 -13.41 3.38 5.24
N PHE A 313 -13.70 2.10 4.97
CA PHE A 313 -12.81 0.99 5.31
C PHE A 313 -11.87 0.76 4.15
N VAL A 314 -10.64 1.17 4.32
CA VAL A 314 -9.60 0.79 3.36
C VAL A 314 -9.10 -0.58 3.75
N GLU A 315 -9.13 -1.55 2.84
CA GLU A 315 -8.33 -2.78 2.94
C GLU A 315 -7.18 -2.67 1.95
N GLY A 316 -6.00 -2.28 2.44
CA GLY A 316 -4.79 -2.31 1.63
C GLY A 316 -4.06 -3.61 1.86
N MET A 317 -3.76 -4.40 0.81
CA MET A 317 -2.74 -5.45 0.93
C MET A 317 -1.37 -4.89 0.58
N PHE A 318 -0.53 -4.76 1.59
CA PHE A 318 0.89 -4.44 1.41
C PHE A 318 1.68 -5.74 1.57
N SER A 319 2.20 -6.31 0.48
CA SER A 319 3.14 -7.43 0.56
C SER A 319 4.39 -7.02 1.32
N LEU A 320 4.69 -7.79 2.35
CA LEU A 320 5.99 -7.80 2.98
C LEU A 320 6.61 -9.16 2.73
N ALA A 321 7.88 -9.28 3.08
CA ALA A 321 8.63 -10.47 2.78
C ALA A 321 7.97 -11.80 3.19
N GLN A 322 8.29 -12.84 2.39
CA GLN A 322 7.99 -14.27 2.53
C GLN A 322 6.57 -14.61 2.96
N PHE A 323 5.58 -14.36 2.10
CA PHE A 323 4.21 -14.86 2.25
C PHE A 323 3.28 -14.06 3.17
N ARG A 324 3.67 -12.87 3.66
CA ARG A 324 2.80 -12.08 4.53
C ARG A 324 2.20 -10.84 3.87
N ARG A 325 0.87 -10.80 3.79
CA ARG A 325 0.10 -9.66 3.28
C ARG A 325 -0.25 -8.78 4.46
N THR A 326 0.27 -7.57 4.55
CA THR A 326 -0.24 -6.62 5.54
C THR A 326 -1.56 -6.06 5.06
N CYS A 327 -2.66 -6.53 5.64
CA CYS A 327 -3.97 -5.89 5.52
C CYS A 327 -3.97 -4.67 6.44
N VAL A 328 -4.12 -3.49 5.86
CA VAL A 328 -4.39 -2.28 6.62
C VAL A 328 -5.88 -2.05 6.57
N PHE A 329 -6.52 -2.01 7.73
CA PHE A 329 -7.89 -1.52 7.91
C PHE A 329 -7.79 -0.09 8.41
N VAL A 330 -8.14 0.87 7.58
CA VAL A 330 -8.23 2.27 8.01
C VAL A 330 -9.68 2.65 8.02
N THR A 331 -10.13 3.27 9.10
CA THR A 331 -11.38 4.01 9.10
C THR A 331 -11.06 5.49 8.89
N MET A 332 -11.66 6.12 7.89
CA MET A 332 -11.45 7.53 7.58
C MET A 332 -12.76 8.31 7.58
N ARG A 333 -12.74 9.55 8.05
CA ARG A 333 -13.90 10.44 8.19
C ARG A 333 -13.79 11.61 7.22
N GLU A 334 -14.87 11.94 6.51
CA GLU A 334 -14.96 13.17 5.70
C GLU A 334 -15.30 14.38 6.58
N ASP A 335 -14.52 15.46 6.48
CA ASP A 335 -14.93 16.80 6.94
C ASP A 335 -15.42 17.59 5.72
N PRO A 336 -16.75 17.83 5.59
CA PRO A 336 -17.31 18.53 4.44
C PRO A 336 -16.89 20.00 4.36
N ASN A 337 -16.39 20.58 5.44
CA ASN A 337 -15.99 21.99 5.52
C ASN A 337 -14.47 22.19 5.31
N ALA A 338 -13.68 21.10 5.34
CA ALA A 338 -12.25 21.18 5.12
C ALA A 338 -11.92 21.43 3.63
N PRO A 339 -10.78 22.10 3.33
CA PRO A 339 -10.26 22.16 1.96
C PRO A 339 -10.09 20.77 1.37
N LYS A 340 -10.14 20.66 0.04
CA LYS A 340 -10.14 19.38 -0.67
C LYS A 340 -8.93 18.51 -0.32
N GLU A 341 -7.78 19.12 -0.03
CA GLU A 341 -6.53 18.43 0.31
C GLU A 341 -6.52 17.85 1.74
N TYR A 342 -7.50 18.21 2.57
CA TYR A 342 -7.60 17.81 3.97
C TYR A 342 -8.94 17.17 4.30
N ARG A 343 -9.73 16.83 3.28
CA ARG A 343 -11.11 16.39 3.44
C ARG A 343 -11.23 15.09 4.23
N TRP A 344 -10.27 14.17 4.10
CA TRP A 344 -10.33 12.87 4.76
C TRP A 344 -9.40 12.76 5.97
N GLU A 345 -9.93 12.55 7.17
CA GLU A 345 -9.14 12.30 8.38
C GLU A 345 -9.03 10.80 8.67
N VAL A 346 -7.84 10.32 9.05
CA VAL A 346 -7.66 8.94 9.55
C VAL A 346 -8.15 8.84 11.01
N VAL A 347 -9.35 8.31 11.20
CA VAL A 347 -10.01 8.12 12.50
C VAL A 347 -9.33 7.01 13.28
N THR A 348 -9.11 5.87 12.63
CA THR A 348 -8.42 4.72 13.23
C THR A 348 -7.75 3.88 12.15
N SER A 349 -6.72 3.14 12.55
CA SER A 349 -6.08 2.17 11.65
C SER A 349 -5.61 0.94 12.41
N VAL A 350 -5.79 -0.21 11.79
CA VAL A 350 -5.37 -1.53 12.24
C VAL A 350 -4.50 -2.12 11.15
N PHE A 351 -3.28 -2.55 11.51
CA PHE A 351 -2.34 -3.16 10.58
C PHE A 351 -2.19 -4.63 10.94
N ARG A 352 -2.45 -5.52 9.99
CA ARG A 352 -2.41 -6.96 10.21
C ARG A 352 -1.53 -7.64 9.17
N GLU A 353 -0.49 -8.34 9.61
CA GLU A 353 0.16 -9.34 8.75
C GLU A 353 -0.73 -10.60 8.64
N ARG A 354 -1.14 -10.94 7.41
CA ARG A 354 -1.85 -12.15 7.01
C ARG A 354 -0.88 -13.15 6.43
#